data_AF-S8DZL8-F1
#
_entry.id   AF-S8DZL8-F1
#
_cell.length_a   1.000
_cell.length_b   1.000
_cell.length_c   1.000
_cell.angle_alpha   90.00
_cell.angle_beta   90.00
_cell.angle_gamma   90.00
#
_symmetry.space_group_name_H-M   'P 1'
#
loop_
_entity.id
_entity.type
_entity.pdbx_description
1 polymer ?
#
loop_
_entity_poly.entity_id
_entity_poly.type
_entity_poly.pdbx_seq_one_letter_code
_entity_poly.pdbx_strand_id
1 'polypeptide(L)'
;ASVAAPTWQFVSFELLEELLSAGNYRQADEETRRLLIVLAGDAAVKRGYVFFSEVQFISEEDLREIDRLWAQYSDNRFGYRAQKQIWEKSNRDFSKFFIRVEWMKKLEGSEVEQYTYRAFPAEFMWELEATTPAGHLPLTNALRGTQLLNSILSHPAFQ
;
A
#
# COMPACT_ATOMS: atom_id res chain seq x y z
N ALA A 1 -5.16 24.90 -31.73
CA ALA A 1 -4.52 23.71 -31.14
C ALA A 1 -5.60 22.96 -30.36
N SER A 2 -5.93 21.74 -30.78
CA SER A 2 -6.90 20.90 -30.08
C SER A 2 -6.24 20.38 -28.81
N VAL A 3 -6.73 20.81 -27.64
CA VAL A 3 -6.35 20.19 -26.37
C VAL A 3 -7.18 18.92 -26.29
N ALA A 4 -6.52 17.77 -26.45
CA ALA A 4 -7.15 16.48 -26.27
C ALA A 4 -7.74 16.44 -24.84
N ALA A 5 -9.05 16.15 -24.75
CA ALA A 5 -9.69 15.91 -23.47
C ALA A 5 -8.99 14.73 -22.76
N PRO A 6 -8.84 14.77 -21.43
CA PRO A 6 -8.34 13.61 -20.70
C PRO A 6 -9.26 12.44 -21.01
N THR A 7 -8.70 11.35 -21.55
CA THR A 7 -9.41 10.10 -21.68
C THR A 7 -9.66 9.61 -20.26
N TRP A 8 -10.90 9.74 -19.78
CA TRP A 8 -11.37 9.08 -18.57
C TRP A 8 -11.31 7.57 -18.83
N GLN A 9 -10.13 7.01 -18.60
CA GLN A 9 -9.91 5.58 -18.75
C GLN A 9 -10.58 4.95 -17.53
N PHE A 10 -11.73 4.31 -17.74
CA PHE A 10 -12.41 3.57 -16.68
C PHE A 10 -11.42 2.51 -16.17
N VAL A 11 -10.96 2.66 -14.93
CA VAL A 11 -10.04 1.73 -14.29
C VAL A 11 -10.88 0.61 -13.67
N SER A 12 -10.72 -0.61 -14.16
CA SER A 12 -11.35 -1.78 -13.55
C SER A 12 -10.55 -2.27 -12.35
N PHE A 13 -11.26 -2.68 -11.30
CA PHE A 13 -10.73 -3.29 -10.08
C PHE A 13 -10.96 -4.82 -10.03
N GLU A 14 -11.56 -5.41 -11.07
CA GLU A 14 -11.94 -6.84 -11.12
C GLU A 14 -10.73 -7.75 -10.89
N LEU A 15 -9.59 -7.45 -11.50
CA LEU A 15 -8.37 -8.25 -11.30
C LEU A 15 -7.89 -8.21 -9.84
N LEU A 16 -8.01 -7.06 -9.16
CA LEU A 16 -7.66 -6.96 -7.75
C LEU A 16 -8.62 -7.81 -6.90
N GLU A 17 -9.92 -7.75 -7.18
CA GLU A 17 -10.94 -8.56 -6.51
C GLU A 17 -10.73 -10.07 -6.74
N GLU A 18 -10.46 -10.49 -7.96
CA GLU A 18 -10.15 -11.89 -8.31
C GLU A 18 -8.93 -12.41 -7.55
N LEU A 19 -7.84 -11.64 -7.53
CA LEU A 19 -6.61 -12.02 -6.83
C LEU A 19 -6.82 -12.10 -5.32
N LEU A 20 -7.50 -11.13 -4.72
CA LEU A 20 -7.78 -11.10 -3.30
C LEU A 20 -8.74 -12.22 -2.86
N SER A 21 -9.82 -12.44 -3.61
CA SER A 21 -10.79 -13.51 -3.34
C SER A 21 -10.18 -14.92 -3.45
N ALA A 22 -9.17 -15.08 -4.31
CA ALA A 22 -8.40 -16.31 -4.44
C ALA A 22 -7.29 -16.46 -3.37
N GLY A 23 -7.10 -15.47 -2.49
CA GLY A 23 -6.01 -15.47 -1.49
C GLY A 23 -4.61 -15.21 -2.08
N ASN A 24 -4.52 -14.76 -3.34
CA ASN A 24 -3.26 -14.47 -4.02
C ASN A 24 -2.73 -13.08 -3.64
N TYR A 25 -2.46 -12.86 -2.35
CA TYR A 25 -2.14 -11.53 -1.80
C TYR A 25 -0.87 -10.89 -2.39
N ARG A 26 0.10 -11.70 -2.82
CA ARG A 26 1.30 -11.18 -3.48
C ARG A 26 0.98 -10.56 -4.84
N GLN A 27 0.21 -11.25 -5.67
CA GLN A 27 -0.22 -10.71 -6.95
C GLN A 27 -1.18 -9.53 -6.75
N ALA A 28 -2.05 -9.58 -5.73
CA ALA A 28 -2.92 -8.46 -5.36
C ALA A 28 -2.11 -7.21 -4.96
N ASP A 29 -0.98 -7.38 -4.28
CA ASP A 29 -0.04 -6.28 -3.96
C ASP A 29 0.57 -5.66 -5.24
N GLU A 30 1.00 -6.52 -6.18
CA GLU A 30 1.50 -6.08 -7.48
C GLU A 30 0.44 -5.34 -8.29
N GLU A 31 -0.80 -5.84 -8.28
CA GLU A 31 -1.93 -5.20 -8.94
C GLU A 31 -2.33 -3.88 -8.27
N THR A 32 -2.30 -3.81 -6.94
CA THR A 32 -2.53 -2.56 -6.20
C THR A 32 -1.51 -1.49 -6.61
N ARG A 33 -0.24 -1.86 -6.72
CA ARG A 33 0.81 -0.95 -7.21
C ARG A 33 0.53 -0.47 -8.64
N ARG A 34 0.10 -1.37 -9.53
CA ARG A 34 -0.27 -1.03 -10.92
C ARG A 34 -1.46 -0.06 -10.95
N LEU A 35 -2.50 -0.30 -10.15
CA LEU A 35 -3.67 0.56 -10.04
C LEU A 35 -3.29 1.96 -9.56
N LEU A 36 -2.48 2.08 -8.50
CA LEU A 36 -1.99 3.38 -8.05
C LEU A 36 -1.24 4.16 -9.15
N ILE A 37 -0.45 3.47 -9.98
CA ILE A 37 0.25 4.08 -11.11
C ILE A 37 -0.71 4.58 -12.18
N VAL A 38 -1.72 3.79 -12.55
CA VAL A 38 -2.72 4.17 -13.55
C VAL A 38 -3.57 5.34 -13.05
N LEU A 39 -4.04 5.26 -11.81
CA LEU A 39 -4.88 6.28 -11.19
C LEU A 39 -4.15 7.61 -10.96
N ALA A 40 -2.82 7.58 -10.78
CA ALA A 40 -1.99 8.78 -10.69
C ALA A 40 -1.80 9.50 -12.05
N GLY A 41 -2.15 8.84 -13.16
CA GLY A 41 -2.17 9.43 -14.50
C GLY A 41 -0.96 9.11 -15.40
N ASP A 42 -1.02 9.60 -16.64
CA ASP A 42 -0.09 9.23 -17.74
C ASP A 42 1.39 9.37 -17.41
N ALA A 43 1.77 10.40 -16.65
CA ALA A 43 3.14 10.63 -16.25
C ALA A 43 3.67 9.52 -15.33
N ALA A 44 2.85 9.04 -14.40
CA ALA A 44 3.19 7.91 -13.54
C ALA A 44 3.25 6.62 -14.35
N VAL A 45 2.29 6.39 -15.26
CA VAL A 45 2.24 5.22 -16.16
C VAL A 45 3.51 5.12 -16.99
N LYS A 46 3.90 6.19 -17.69
CA LYS A 46 5.09 6.21 -18.55
C LYS A 46 6.37 5.87 -17.80
N ARG A 47 6.40 6.15 -16.50
CA ARG A 47 7.58 6.02 -15.64
C ARG A 47 7.57 4.76 -14.78
N GLY A 48 6.41 4.16 -14.58
CA GLY A 48 6.23 2.94 -13.79
C GLY A 48 6.25 3.14 -12.27
N TYR A 49 6.09 4.37 -11.77
CA TYR A 49 5.93 4.63 -10.34
C TYR A 49 5.27 5.98 -10.05
N VAL A 50 4.68 6.08 -8.84
CA VAL A 50 3.96 7.25 -8.33
C VAL A 50 4.88 8.10 -7.45
N PHE A 51 4.89 9.42 -7.66
CA PHE A 51 5.43 10.39 -6.72
C PHE A 51 4.39 10.76 -5.67
N PHE A 52 4.85 11.11 -4.47
CA PHE A 52 3.97 11.50 -3.36
C PHE A 52 3.04 12.69 -3.71
N SER A 53 3.47 13.58 -4.61
CA SER A 53 2.69 14.72 -5.10
C SER A 53 1.60 14.33 -6.10
N GLU A 54 1.69 13.14 -6.69
CA GLU A 54 0.70 12.64 -7.67
C GLU A 54 -0.47 11.93 -6.97
N VAL A 55 -0.30 11.52 -5.70
CA VAL A 55 -1.36 10.87 -4.90
C VAL A 55 -2.62 11.74 -4.80
N GLN A 56 -2.47 13.06 -4.78
CA GLN A 56 -3.61 14.00 -4.71
C GLN A 56 -4.52 13.95 -5.95
N PHE A 57 -4.06 13.35 -7.06
CA PHE A 57 -4.85 13.20 -8.28
C PHE A 57 -5.65 11.91 -8.32
N ILE A 58 -5.38 10.98 -7.39
CA ILE A 58 -6.16 9.75 -7.25
C ILE A 58 -7.46 10.10 -6.53
N SER A 59 -8.60 9.68 -7.08
CA SER A 59 -9.89 10.01 -6.48
C SER A 59 -10.08 9.32 -5.12
N GLU A 60 -10.91 9.92 -4.27
CA GLU A 60 -11.27 9.28 -2.99
C GLU A 60 -12.02 7.96 -3.19
N GLU A 61 -12.84 7.88 -4.24
CA GLU A 61 -13.63 6.70 -4.57
C GLU A 61 -12.72 5.51 -4.94
N ASP A 62 -11.73 5.74 -5.79
CA ASP A 62 -10.81 4.69 -6.23
C ASP A 62 -9.94 4.16 -5.08
N LEU A 63 -9.42 5.05 -4.22
CA LEU A 63 -8.65 4.62 -3.05
C LEU A 63 -9.51 3.90 -2.01
N ARG A 64 -10.78 4.32 -1.84
CA ARG A 64 -11.74 3.62 -0.98
C ARG A 64 -12.05 2.23 -1.54
N GLU A 65 -12.16 2.08 -2.86
CA GLU A 65 -12.45 0.79 -3.48
C GLU A 65 -11.30 -0.20 -3.31
N ILE A 66 -10.05 0.24 -3.54
CA ILE A 66 -8.85 -0.56 -3.25
C ILE A 66 -8.84 -1.00 -1.78
N ASP A 67 -9.05 -0.08 -0.84
CA ASP A 67 -9.05 -0.38 0.60
C ASP A 67 -10.20 -1.32 1.00
N ARG A 68 -11.40 -1.12 0.42
CA ARG A 68 -12.58 -1.97 0.64
C ARG A 68 -12.31 -3.42 0.22
N LEU A 69 -11.72 -3.62 -0.95
CA LEU A 69 -11.38 -4.96 -1.45
C LEU A 69 -10.35 -5.63 -0.54
N TRP A 70 -9.27 -4.93 -0.17
CA TRP A 70 -8.28 -5.45 0.78
C TRP A 70 -8.91 -5.85 2.11
N ALA A 71 -9.78 -5.00 2.68
CA ALA A 71 -10.45 -5.28 3.94
C ALA A 71 -11.41 -6.48 3.84
N GLN A 72 -12.23 -6.53 2.79
CA GLN A 72 -13.22 -7.59 2.56
C GLN A 72 -12.58 -8.98 2.54
N TYR A 73 -11.46 -9.12 1.82
CA TYR A 73 -10.81 -10.41 1.64
C TYR A 73 -9.66 -10.68 2.62
N SER A 74 -9.56 -9.90 3.70
CA SER A 74 -8.56 -10.11 4.76
C SER A 74 -9.15 -10.07 6.17
N ASP A 75 -10.47 -10.16 6.31
CA ASP A 75 -11.16 -9.96 7.59
C ASP A 75 -10.77 -8.63 8.26
N ASN A 76 -10.73 -7.56 7.46
CA ASN A 76 -10.31 -6.21 7.84
C ASN A 76 -8.87 -6.08 8.37
N ARG A 77 -8.02 -7.09 8.14
CA ARG A 77 -6.63 -7.08 8.64
C ARG A 77 -5.69 -6.32 7.73
N PHE A 78 -5.92 -6.31 6.42
CA PHE A 78 -5.10 -5.60 5.43
C PHE A 78 -5.85 -4.38 4.87
N GLY A 79 -5.09 -3.50 4.22
CA GLY A 79 -5.60 -2.25 3.64
C GLY A 79 -4.95 -1.00 4.23
N TYR A 80 -5.08 0.12 3.52
CA TYR A 80 -4.52 1.40 3.90
C TYR A 80 -5.19 2.01 5.13
N ARG A 81 -6.47 1.72 5.37
CA ARG A 81 -7.18 2.13 6.60
C ARG A 81 -6.64 1.40 7.83
N ALA A 82 -6.38 0.10 7.73
CA ALA A 82 -5.72 -0.66 8.79
C ALA A 82 -4.32 -0.10 9.08
N GLN A 83 -3.54 0.18 8.03
CA GLN A 83 -2.22 0.82 8.16
C GLN A 83 -2.30 2.20 8.80
N LYS A 84 -3.27 3.04 8.39
CA LYS A 84 -3.46 4.38 8.95
C LYS A 84 -3.72 4.33 10.44
N GLN A 85 -4.61 3.45 10.91
CA GLN A 85 -4.89 3.29 12.34
C GLN A 85 -3.64 2.89 13.12
N ILE A 86 -2.80 1.99 12.57
CA ILE A 86 -1.56 1.57 13.21
C ILE A 86 -0.54 2.71 13.22
N TRP A 87 -0.44 3.48 12.13
CA TRP A 87 0.44 4.64 12.01
C TRP A 87 0.05 5.75 13.00
N GLU A 88 -1.25 6.03 13.16
CA GLU A 88 -1.77 6.98 14.17
C GLU A 88 -1.47 6.51 15.59
N LYS A 89 -1.71 5.24 15.91
CA LYS A 89 -1.33 4.63 17.20
C LYS A 89 0.19 4.59 17.43
N SER A 90 0.98 4.84 16.38
CA SER A 90 2.44 4.95 16.44
C SER A 90 2.90 6.40 16.56
N ASN A 91 2.00 7.35 16.88
CA ASN A 91 2.27 8.79 16.90
C ASN A 91 2.81 9.30 15.57
N ARG A 92 2.39 8.69 14.46
CA ARG A 92 2.84 9.00 13.09
C ARG A 92 4.34 8.79 12.85
N ASP A 93 5.01 8.01 13.70
CA ASP A 93 6.41 7.61 13.56
C ASP A 93 6.51 6.38 12.65
N PHE A 94 7.13 6.54 11.48
CA PHE A 94 7.27 5.45 10.50
C PHE A 94 8.18 4.32 10.99
N SER A 95 9.18 4.59 11.83
CA SER A 95 10.03 3.54 12.38
C SER A 95 9.23 2.60 13.29
N LYS A 96 8.38 3.19 14.16
CA LYS A 96 7.46 2.41 15.02
C LYS A 96 6.39 1.70 14.21
N PHE A 97 5.84 2.35 13.19
CA PHE A 97 4.86 1.75 12.28
C PHE A 97 5.46 0.53 11.57
N PHE A 98 6.65 0.64 10.96
CA PHE A 98 7.28 -0.46 10.23
C PHE A 98 7.59 -1.67 11.11
N ILE A 99 7.90 -1.47 12.40
CA ILE A 99 8.03 -2.57 13.35
C ILE A 99 6.67 -3.23 13.60
N ARG A 100 5.60 -2.45 13.80
CA ARG A 100 4.26 -2.97 14.10
C ARG A 100 3.59 -3.72 12.95
N VAL A 101 3.79 -3.28 11.72
CA VAL A 101 3.31 -4.00 10.52
C VAL A 101 4.33 -5.04 10.04
N GLU A 102 5.40 -5.28 10.79
CA GLU A 102 6.51 -6.18 10.47
C GLU A 102 7.12 -6.00 9.07
N TRP A 103 7.36 -4.76 8.65
CA TRP A 103 8.22 -4.47 7.49
C TRP A 103 9.70 -4.40 7.88
N MET A 104 9.98 -4.31 9.18
CA MET A 104 11.31 -4.44 9.75
C MET A 104 11.36 -5.65 10.68
N LYS A 105 12.53 -6.28 10.75
CA LYS A 105 12.85 -7.37 11.67
C LYS A 105 14.00 -6.95 12.57
N LYS A 106 14.06 -7.53 13.77
CA LYS A 106 15.17 -7.33 14.68
C LYS A 106 16.46 -7.90 14.07
N LEU A 107 17.55 -7.15 14.17
CA LEU A 107 18.86 -7.62 13.78
C LEU A 107 19.41 -8.53 14.89
N GLU A 108 19.54 -9.82 14.59
CA GLU A 108 20.12 -10.79 15.51
C GLU A 108 21.63 -10.55 15.67
N GLY A 109 22.16 -10.81 16.87
CA GLY A 109 23.59 -10.70 17.15
C GLY A 109 24.09 -9.30 17.50
N SER A 110 23.20 -8.31 17.68
CA SER A 110 23.57 -6.98 18.19
C SER A 110 23.34 -6.88 19.70
N GLU A 111 24.31 -6.33 20.43
CA GLU A 111 24.17 -6.03 21.87
C GLU A 111 23.13 -4.93 22.13
N VAL A 112 22.85 -4.11 21.11
CA VAL A 112 21.83 -3.06 21.13
C VAL A 112 20.65 -3.50 20.27
N GLU A 113 19.45 -3.21 20.73
CA GLU A 113 18.25 -3.49 19.94
C GLU A 113 18.27 -2.68 18.64
N GLN A 114 18.45 -3.38 17.52
CA GLN A 114 18.53 -2.80 16.18
C GLN A 114 17.51 -3.51 15.27
N TYR A 115 17.02 -2.78 14.27
CA TYR A 115 16.07 -3.28 13.29
C TYR A 115 16.60 -3.05 11.88
N THR A 116 16.31 -3.99 10.99
CA THR A 116 16.61 -3.90 9.56
C THR A 116 15.36 -4.19 8.74
N TYR A 117 15.31 -3.73 7.50
CA TYR A 117 14.19 -4.00 6.61
C TYR A 117 14.13 -5.49 6.25
N ARG A 118 12.91 -6.02 6.12
CA ARG A 118 12.68 -7.33 5.53
C ARG A 118 13.01 -7.31 4.04
N ALA A 119 13.68 -8.36 3.55
CA ALA A 119 14.04 -8.48 2.15
C ALA A 119 12.80 -8.83 1.29
N PHE A 120 12.48 -7.96 0.33
CA PHE A 120 11.41 -8.22 -0.63
C PHE A 120 11.88 -9.18 -1.74
N PRO A 121 11.03 -10.12 -2.20
CA PRO A 121 9.72 -10.49 -1.66
C PRO A 121 9.79 -11.57 -0.56
N ALA A 122 10.95 -12.20 -0.37
CA ALA A 122 11.08 -13.49 0.32
C ALA A 122 10.77 -13.45 1.83
N GLU A 123 10.96 -12.31 2.49
CA GLU A 123 10.77 -12.20 3.94
C GLU A 123 9.42 -11.59 4.34
N PHE A 124 8.60 -11.19 3.37
CA PHE A 124 7.24 -10.69 3.62
C PHE A 124 6.25 -11.86 3.73
N MET A 125 5.16 -11.64 4.46
CA MET A 125 4.11 -12.62 4.67
C MET A 125 2.99 -12.40 3.65
N TRP A 126 2.75 -13.40 2.82
CA TRP A 126 1.81 -13.34 1.70
C TRP A 126 0.53 -14.14 1.94
N GLU A 127 0.32 -14.59 3.18
CA GLU A 127 -0.80 -15.44 3.58
C GLU A 127 -1.60 -14.79 4.71
N LEU A 128 -2.91 -15.08 4.76
CA LEU A 128 -3.79 -14.64 5.85
C LEU A 128 -3.76 -15.67 6.98
N GLU A 129 -2.70 -15.63 7.81
CA GLU A 129 -2.57 -16.49 8.98
C GLU A 129 -2.78 -15.70 10.28
N ALA A 130 -3.06 -16.40 11.38
CA ALA A 130 -3.21 -15.77 12.70
C ALA A 130 -1.96 -14.92 13.08
N THR A 131 -0.78 -15.36 12.64
CA THR A 131 0.53 -14.71 12.84
C THR A 131 0.76 -13.48 11.96
N THR A 132 0.08 -13.33 10.81
CA THR A 132 0.31 -12.20 9.90
C THR A 132 -0.19 -10.89 10.52
N PRO A 133 0.64 -9.86 10.72
CA PRO A 133 0.22 -8.65 11.43
C PRO A 133 -0.83 -7.85 10.66
N ALA A 134 -1.72 -7.19 11.38
CA ALA A 134 -2.63 -6.23 10.77
C ALA A 134 -1.82 -5.11 10.08
N GLY A 135 -2.31 -4.63 8.93
CA GLY A 135 -1.65 -3.62 8.11
C GLY A 135 -0.40 -4.10 7.36
N HIS A 136 -0.06 -5.39 7.39
CA HIS A 136 1.12 -5.90 6.67
C HIS A 136 1.06 -5.60 5.17
N LEU A 137 -0.13 -5.71 4.57
CA LEU A 137 -0.39 -5.47 3.15
C LEU A 137 -1.49 -4.41 2.96
N PRO A 138 -1.55 -3.74 1.79
CA PRO A 138 -0.57 -3.77 0.69
C PRO A 138 0.73 -3.03 1.03
N LEU A 139 1.82 -3.35 0.35
CA LEU A 139 3.12 -2.71 0.47
C LEU A 139 3.20 -1.42 -0.34
N THR A 140 3.74 -0.37 0.28
CA THR A 140 4.17 0.85 -0.42
C THR A 140 5.68 0.96 -0.29
N ASN A 141 6.38 1.01 -1.42
CA ASN A 141 7.84 1.03 -1.45
C ASN A 141 8.40 2.27 -0.73
N ALA A 142 9.13 2.06 0.35
CA ALA A 142 9.78 3.10 1.15
C ALA A 142 11.28 3.30 0.85
N LEU A 143 11.85 2.63 -0.16
CA LEU A 143 13.26 2.78 -0.55
C LEU A 143 13.63 4.20 -0.98
N ARG A 144 12.64 5.01 -1.37
CA ARG A 144 12.79 6.42 -1.74
C ARG A 144 12.28 7.38 -0.66
N GLY A 145 12.18 6.89 0.58
CA GLY A 145 11.61 7.62 1.71
C GLY A 145 10.12 7.35 1.91
N THR A 146 9.59 7.90 3.00
CA THR A 146 8.23 7.61 3.49
C THR A 146 7.16 8.57 2.97
N GLN A 147 7.53 9.54 2.12
CA GLN A 147 6.61 10.58 1.65
C GLN A 147 5.43 10.01 0.84
N LEU A 148 5.66 8.99 0.00
CA LEU A 148 4.58 8.36 -0.76
C LEU A 148 3.55 7.70 0.17
N LEU A 149 4.03 6.89 1.12
CA LEU A 149 3.16 6.25 2.11
C LEU A 149 2.45 7.31 2.98
N ASN A 150 3.15 8.36 3.40
CA ASN A 150 2.55 9.47 4.13
C ASN A 150 1.41 10.13 3.35
N SER A 151 1.60 10.41 2.06
CA SER A 151 0.55 10.97 1.20
C SER A 151 -0.66 10.05 1.09
N ILE A 152 -0.44 8.73 0.93
CA ILE A 152 -1.53 7.75 0.86
C ILE A 152 -2.28 7.68 2.19
N LEU A 153 -1.59 7.50 3.32
CA LEU A 153 -2.23 7.37 4.64
C LEU A 153 -2.91 8.67 5.12
N SER A 154 -2.47 9.83 4.61
CA SER A 154 -3.09 11.13 4.89
C SER A 154 -4.23 11.49 3.93
N HIS A 155 -4.48 10.68 2.90
CA HIS A 155 -5.49 10.96 1.89
C HIS A 155 -6.91 11.03 2.50
N PRO A 156 -7.79 11.95 2.05
CA PRO A 156 -9.17 12.07 2.53
C PRO A 156 -10.02 10.79 2.38
N ALA A 157 -9.62 9.90 1.48
CA ALA A 157 -10.26 8.58 1.30
C ALA A 157 -10.39 7.79 2.62
N PHE A 158 -9.44 7.96 3.54
CA PHE A 158 -9.34 7.20 4.79
C PHE A 158 -9.62 8.04 6.05
N GLN A 159 -10.24 9.20 5.92
CA GLN A 159 -10.67 10.02 7.07
C GLN A 159 -11.92 9.44 7.74
#